data_AF-Q8TZD9-F1
#
_entry.id   AF-Q8TZD9-F1
#
_cell.length_a   1.000
_cell.length_b   1.000
_cell.length_c   1.000
_cell.angle_alpha   90.00
_cell.angle_beta   90.00
_cell.angle_gamma   90.00
#
_symmetry.space_group_name_H-M   'P 1'
#
loop_
_entity.id
_entity.type
_entity.pdbx_description
1 polymer ?
#
loop_
_entity_poly.entity_id
_entity_poly.type
_entity_poly.pdbx_seq_one_letter_code
_entity_poly.pdbx_strand_id
1 'polypeptide(L)'
;MARMHARKRGKSGSKRPPRTAPPIWVEYTVEEIENLVVKLRKEGYSTAMIGTILRDQYGIPSVKLFKDPDNPNRNLTITRILEKHGLAPEIPEDLMFLIRRAVNLRKHLEQHPKDLHSMRGLQLIESKIRRLVKYYKRKGKLPKNWRYDPETAKLLVR
;
A
#
# COMPACT_ATOMS: atom_id res chain seq x y z
N MET A 1 -1.57 0.24 13.41
CA MET A 1 -0.15 0.37 13.82
C MET A 1 0.07 0.91 15.24
N ALA A 2 -0.89 1.61 15.86
CA ALA A 2 -0.70 2.21 17.20
C ALA A 2 -0.31 1.20 18.31
N ARG A 3 -0.79 -0.05 18.24
CA ARG A 3 -0.44 -1.08 19.22
C ARG A 3 1.03 -1.49 19.22
N MET A 4 1.68 -1.47 18.05
CA MET A 4 3.01 -2.06 17.85
C MET A 4 4.11 -1.36 18.66
N HIS A 5 4.12 -0.03 18.67
CA HIS A 5 5.14 0.75 19.37
C HIS A 5 4.56 1.73 20.39
N ALA A 6 3.31 2.19 20.23
CA ALA A 6 2.70 3.14 21.16
C ALA A 6 1.90 2.47 22.29
N ARG A 7 1.71 1.14 22.24
CA ARG A 7 0.97 0.34 23.25
C ARG A 7 -0.48 0.82 23.54
N LYS A 8 -1.07 1.63 22.64
CA LYS A 8 -2.46 2.12 22.75
C LYS A 8 -3.46 1.13 22.17
N ARG A 9 -4.67 1.06 22.74
CA ARG A 9 -5.70 0.05 22.41
C ARG A 9 -6.85 0.55 21.50
N GLY A 10 -6.69 1.68 20.80
CA GLY A 10 -7.74 2.28 19.96
C GLY A 10 -8.36 1.34 18.91
N LYS A 11 -9.65 1.57 18.61
CA LYS A 11 -10.47 0.81 17.64
C LYS A 11 -11.19 1.80 16.69
N SER A 12 -10.68 1.97 15.47
CA SER A 12 -11.20 2.93 14.48
C SER A 12 -11.16 2.39 13.04
N GLY A 13 -11.33 1.08 12.86
CA GLY A 13 -11.35 0.45 11.54
C GLY A 13 -12.71 0.54 10.86
N SER A 14 -12.73 0.38 9.53
CA SER A 14 -13.96 0.29 8.75
C SER A 14 -14.78 -0.96 9.11
N LYS A 15 -16.10 -0.84 9.17
CA LYS A 15 -17.05 -1.96 9.32
C LYS A 15 -17.62 -2.31 7.96
N ARG A 16 -17.22 -3.46 7.40
CA ARG A 16 -17.73 -3.92 6.10
C ARG A 16 -18.99 -4.76 6.29
N PRO A 17 -20.03 -4.58 5.47
CA PRO A 17 -21.19 -5.46 5.49
C PRO A 17 -20.80 -6.87 5.00
N PRO A 18 -21.42 -7.94 5.53
CA PRO A 18 -21.14 -9.31 5.12
C PRO A 18 -21.82 -9.62 3.77
N ARG A 19 -21.34 -8.99 2.69
CA ARG A 19 -21.83 -9.21 1.32
C ARG A 19 -20.80 -9.96 0.49
N THR A 20 -21.28 -10.89 -0.34
CA THR A 20 -20.46 -11.67 -1.29
C THR A 20 -20.62 -11.21 -2.73
N ALA A 21 -21.77 -10.63 -3.08
CA ALA A 21 -22.09 -10.12 -4.40
C ALA A 21 -22.09 -8.57 -4.44
N PRO A 22 -21.84 -7.96 -5.61
CA PRO A 22 -21.99 -6.52 -5.78
C PRO A 22 -23.46 -6.10 -5.58
N PRO A 23 -23.70 -4.86 -5.10
CA PRO A 23 -25.05 -4.32 -5.05
C PRO A 23 -25.65 -4.13 -6.45
N ILE A 24 -26.97 -4.24 -6.58
CA ILE A 24 -27.69 -4.10 -7.85
C ILE A 24 -27.51 -2.70 -8.47
N TRP A 25 -27.34 -1.67 -7.64
CA TRP A 25 -27.19 -0.28 -8.09
C TRP A 25 -25.79 0.06 -8.63
N VAL A 26 -24.84 -0.88 -8.60
CA VAL A 26 -23.54 -0.68 -9.22
C VAL A 26 -23.65 -1.09 -10.68
N GLU A 27 -23.74 -0.10 -11.56
CA GLU A 27 -23.92 -0.30 -13.01
C GLU A 27 -22.63 -0.68 -13.73
N TYR A 28 -21.47 -0.45 -13.12
CA TYR A 28 -20.17 -0.71 -13.72
C TYR A 28 -19.88 -2.21 -13.89
N THR A 29 -19.45 -2.56 -15.09
CA THR A 29 -18.93 -3.89 -15.42
C THR A 29 -17.50 -4.08 -14.91
N VAL A 30 -17.05 -5.35 -14.86
CA VAL A 30 -15.68 -5.68 -14.41
C VAL A 30 -14.62 -5.00 -15.30
N GLU A 31 -14.84 -4.99 -16.61
CA GLU A 31 -13.92 -4.42 -17.59
C GLU A 31 -13.80 -2.90 -17.44
N GLU A 32 -14.91 -2.20 -17.21
CA GLU A 32 -14.91 -0.77 -16.94
C GLU A 32 -14.16 -0.43 -15.65
N ILE A 33 -14.32 -1.25 -14.61
CA ILE A 33 -13.58 -1.09 -13.35
C ILE A 33 -12.07 -1.30 -13.59
N GLU A 34 -11.67 -2.29 -14.38
CA GLU A 34 -10.26 -2.50 -14.75
C GLU A 34 -9.70 -1.29 -15.48
N ASN A 35 -10.43 -0.76 -16.46
CA ASN A 35 -10.03 0.42 -17.23
C ASN A 35 -9.90 1.67 -16.35
N LEU A 36 -10.82 1.89 -15.40
CA LEU A 36 -10.73 2.98 -14.43
C LEU A 36 -9.51 2.83 -13.52
N VAL A 37 -9.23 1.62 -13.04
CA VAL A 37 -8.05 1.34 -12.21
C VAL A 37 -6.75 1.63 -12.97
N VAL A 38 -6.66 1.20 -14.23
CA VAL A 38 -5.51 1.46 -15.09
C VAL A 38 -5.35 2.96 -15.36
N LYS A 39 -6.44 3.67 -15.66
CA LYS A 39 -6.42 5.12 -15.88
C LYS A 39 -5.90 5.86 -14.65
N LEU A 40 -6.50 5.62 -13.48
CA LEU A 40 -6.09 6.27 -12.24
C LEU A 40 -4.65 5.91 -11.84
N ARG A 41 -4.18 4.71 -12.20
CA ARG A 41 -2.78 4.34 -11.98
C ARG A 41 -1.83 5.12 -12.89
N LYS A 42 -2.18 5.32 -14.16
CA LYS A 42 -1.40 6.14 -15.10
C LYS A 42 -1.33 7.61 -14.67
N GLU A 43 -2.37 8.11 -14.00
CA GLU A 43 -2.38 9.44 -13.36
C GLU A 43 -1.46 9.51 -12.11
N GLY A 44 -0.90 8.38 -11.66
CA GLY A 44 0.07 8.32 -10.56
C GLY A 44 -0.53 8.03 -9.18
N TYR A 45 -1.82 7.68 -9.09
CA TYR A 45 -2.43 7.37 -7.81
C TYR A 45 -1.95 6.02 -7.21
N SER A 46 -1.85 6.00 -5.88
CA SER A 46 -1.56 4.78 -5.12
C SER A 46 -2.77 3.83 -5.08
N THR A 47 -2.54 2.54 -4.87
CA THR A 47 -3.64 1.55 -4.81
C THR A 47 -4.71 1.90 -3.77
N ALA A 48 -4.29 2.44 -2.62
CA ALA A 48 -5.20 2.90 -1.57
C ALA A 48 -6.04 4.10 -2.03
N MET A 49 -5.41 5.07 -2.71
CA MET A 49 -6.11 6.25 -3.22
C MET A 49 -7.09 5.89 -4.34
N ILE A 50 -6.68 5.00 -5.26
CA ILE A 50 -7.54 4.45 -6.30
C ILE A 50 -8.81 3.85 -5.67
N GLY A 51 -8.66 3.03 -4.62
CA GLY A 51 -9.82 2.46 -3.92
C GLY A 51 -10.74 3.50 -3.28
N THR A 52 -10.18 4.60 -2.76
CA THR A 52 -10.97 5.72 -2.21
C THR A 52 -11.72 6.46 -3.31
N ILE A 53 -11.08 6.75 -4.43
CA ILE A 53 -11.68 7.42 -5.59
C ILE A 53 -12.83 6.58 -6.16
N LEU A 54 -12.60 5.28 -6.37
CA LEU A 54 -13.63 4.37 -6.86
C LEU A 54 -14.85 4.33 -5.94
N ARG A 55 -14.65 4.39 -4.62
CA ARG A 55 -15.74 4.42 -3.64
C ARG A 55 -16.50 5.75 -3.66
N ASP A 56 -15.78 6.87 -3.65
CA ASP A 56 -16.37 8.18 -3.38
C ASP A 56 -16.92 8.86 -4.63
N GLN A 57 -16.28 8.66 -5.79
CA GLN A 57 -16.70 9.30 -7.05
C GLN A 57 -17.54 8.38 -7.93
N TYR A 58 -17.17 7.09 -8.02
CA TYR A 58 -17.83 6.13 -8.89
C TYR A 58 -18.86 5.26 -8.17
N GLY A 59 -19.03 5.43 -6.85
CA GLY A 59 -19.97 4.63 -6.07
C GLY A 59 -19.61 3.14 -5.99
N ILE A 60 -18.39 2.71 -6.32
CA ILE A 60 -17.98 1.30 -6.26
C ILE A 60 -17.53 0.98 -4.82
N PRO A 61 -18.33 0.27 -4.00
CA PRO A 61 -18.05 0.12 -2.57
C PRO A 61 -16.82 -0.76 -2.30
N SER A 62 -16.58 -1.77 -3.14
CA SER A 62 -15.44 -2.67 -3.02
C SER A 62 -15.21 -3.43 -4.31
N VAL A 63 -14.04 -3.22 -4.93
CA VAL A 63 -13.56 -3.98 -6.10
C VAL A 63 -13.52 -5.49 -5.81
N LYS A 64 -13.30 -5.89 -4.55
CA LYS A 64 -13.29 -7.30 -4.12
C LYS A 64 -14.65 -8.00 -4.15
N LEU A 65 -15.75 -7.30 -4.39
CA LEU A 65 -17.06 -7.95 -4.57
C LEU A 65 -17.18 -8.55 -5.98
N PHE A 66 -16.39 -8.06 -6.92
CA PHE A 66 -16.32 -8.61 -8.26
C PHE A 66 -15.38 -9.81 -8.31
N LYS A 67 -15.74 -10.78 -9.15
CA LYS A 67 -14.91 -11.95 -9.43
C LYS A 67 -13.81 -11.58 -10.42
N ASP A 68 -12.67 -12.23 -10.26
CA ASP A 68 -11.57 -12.12 -11.22
C ASP A 68 -11.93 -12.94 -12.47
N PRO A 69 -11.97 -12.33 -13.67
CA PRO A 69 -12.24 -13.05 -14.92
C PRO A 69 -11.25 -14.19 -15.16
N ASP A 70 -9.98 -14.01 -14.78
CA ASP A 70 -8.90 -14.97 -15.06
C ASP A 70 -8.82 -16.09 -14.02
N ASN A 71 -9.48 -15.94 -12.86
CA ASN A 71 -9.48 -16.95 -11.80
C ASN A 71 -10.79 -16.90 -10.99
N PRO A 72 -11.79 -17.76 -11.32
CA PRO A 72 -13.12 -17.72 -10.70
C PRO A 72 -13.10 -17.99 -9.18
N ASN A 73 -12.05 -18.64 -8.68
CA ASN A 73 -11.87 -18.93 -7.26
C ASN A 73 -11.36 -17.74 -6.44
N ARG A 74 -11.00 -16.62 -7.10
CA ARG A 74 -10.50 -15.41 -6.43
C ARG A 74 -11.34 -14.19 -6.72
N ASN A 75 -11.30 -13.27 -5.78
CA ASN A 75 -11.93 -11.97 -5.91
C ASN A 75 -10.94 -10.99 -6.53
N LEU A 76 -11.47 -10.05 -7.30
CA LEU A 76 -10.68 -9.04 -7.97
C LEU A 76 -10.02 -8.11 -6.94
N THR A 77 -8.74 -7.78 -7.16
CA THR A 77 -8.02 -6.83 -6.32
C THR A 77 -7.30 -5.83 -7.18
N ILE A 78 -7.24 -4.56 -6.73
CA ILE A 78 -6.56 -3.48 -7.44
C ILE A 78 -5.13 -3.89 -7.79
N THR A 79 -4.38 -4.46 -6.84
CA THR A 79 -3.00 -4.91 -7.08
C THR A 79 -2.91 -5.94 -8.21
N ARG A 80 -3.88 -6.84 -8.32
CA ARG A 80 -3.90 -7.89 -9.35
C ARG A 80 -4.26 -7.36 -10.74
N ILE A 81 -5.18 -6.39 -10.80
CA ILE A 81 -5.45 -5.63 -12.04
C ILE A 81 -4.15 -4.94 -12.51
N LEU A 82 -3.42 -4.31 -11.58
CA LEU A 82 -2.14 -3.67 -11.91
C LEU A 82 -1.07 -4.69 -12.33
N GLU A 83 -1.00 -5.86 -11.71
CA GLU A 83 -0.10 -6.95 -12.10
C GLU A 83 -0.42 -7.44 -13.53
N LYS A 84 -1.71 -7.61 -13.87
CA LYS A 84 -2.17 -8.03 -15.20
C LYS A 84 -1.75 -7.06 -16.30
N HIS A 85 -1.80 -5.75 -16.04
CA HIS A 85 -1.41 -4.73 -17.00
C HIS A 85 0.07 -4.32 -16.91
N GLY A 86 0.90 -5.00 -16.11
CA GLY A 86 2.31 -4.66 -15.95
C GLY A 86 2.58 -3.30 -15.27
N LEU A 87 1.59 -2.76 -14.55
CA LEU A 87 1.65 -1.47 -13.85
C LEU A 87 1.83 -1.62 -12.33
N ALA A 88 2.11 -2.84 -11.87
CA ALA A 88 2.38 -3.13 -10.47
C ALA A 88 3.73 -2.53 -10.04
N PRO A 89 3.82 -1.96 -8.83
CA PRO A 89 5.09 -1.44 -8.34
C PRO A 89 6.05 -2.58 -7.99
N GLU A 90 7.33 -2.44 -8.36
CA GLU A 90 8.38 -3.41 -8.04
C GLU A 90 8.53 -3.63 -6.53
N ILE A 91 8.46 -2.53 -5.77
CA ILE A 91 8.48 -2.54 -4.31
C ILE A 91 7.06 -2.30 -3.81
N PRO A 92 6.56 -3.11 -2.86
CA PRO A 92 5.26 -2.88 -2.23
C PRO A 92 5.10 -1.44 -1.71
N GLU A 93 3.94 -0.82 -1.98
CA GLU A 93 3.70 0.60 -1.67
C GLU A 93 3.86 0.91 -0.17
N ASP A 94 3.43 0.00 0.71
CA ASP A 94 3.55 0.15 2.17
C ASP A 94 5.01 0.24 2.64
N LEU A 95 5.89 -0.57 2.04
CA LEU A 95 7.32 -0.51 2.26
C LEU A 95 7.89 0.79 1.70
N MET A 96 7.51 1.17 0.48
CA MET A 96 7.95 2.40 -0.17
C MET A 96 7.61 3.64 0.67
N PHE A 97 6.39 3.74 1.18
CA PHE A 97 5.98 4.87 2.03
C PHE A 97 6.77 4.96 3.34
N LEU A 98 7.14 3.84 3.95
CA LEU A 98 7.99 3.86 5.15
C LEU A 98 9.42 4.30 4.81
N ILE A 99 9.95 3.85 3.67
CA ILE A 99 11.27 4.27 3.19
C ILE A 99 11.27 5.78 2.93
N ARG A 100 10.27 6.32 2.22
CA ARG A 100 10.11 7.78 2.01
C ARG A 100 10.16 8.58 3.31
N ARG A 101 9.40 8.12 4.32
CA ARG A 101 9.38 8.74 5.65
C ARG A 101 10.73 8.67 6.36
N ALA A 102 11.43 7.53 6.26
CA ALA A 102 12.74 7.36 6.88
C ALA A 102 13.79 8.28 6.25
N VAL A 103 13.78 8.41 4.91
CA VAL A 103 14.68 9.30 4.17
C VAL A 103 14.45 10.76 4.56
N ASN A 104 13.19 11.22 4.55
CA ASN A 104 12.87 12.59 4.95
C ASN A 104 13.29 12.88 6.40
N LEU A 105 13.04 11.95 7.31
CA LEU A 105 13.37 12.13 8.72
C LEU A 105 14.88 12.08 8.98
N ARG A 106 15.65 11.32 8.17
CA ARG A 106 17.12 11.40 8.19
C ARG A 106 17.63 12.76 7.76
N LYS A 107 17.09 13.32 6.67
CA LYS A 107 17.44 14.69 6.21
C LYS A 107 17.17 15.74 7.30
N HIS A 108 16.06 15.61 8.04
CA HIS A 108 15.77 16.47 9.20
C HIS A 108 16.82 16.33 10.31
N LEU A 109 17.20 15.10 10.67
CA LEU A 109 18.18 14.85 11.73
C LEU A 109 19.61 15.26 11.36
N GLU A 110 19.95 15.31 10.07
CA GLU A 110 21.21 15.90 9.58
C GLU A 110 21.29 17.40 9.92
N GLN A 111 20.17 18.13 9.86
CA GLN A 111 20.09 19.56 10.22
C GLN A 111 19.90 19.79 11.72
N HIS A 112 19.25 18.84 12.41
CA HIS A 112 18.93 18.92 13.83
C HIS A 112 19.46 17.71 14.62
N PRO A 113 20.78 17.60 14.87
CA PRO A 113 21.39 16.42 15.50
C PRO A 113 20.94 16.19 16.95
N LYS A 114 20.48 17.24 17.64
CA LYS A 114 20.06 17.18 19.05
C LYS A 114 18.60 16.75 19.24
N ASP A 115 17.85 16.50 18.15
CA ASP A 115 16.47 16.03 18.24
C ASP A 115 16.39 14.52 18.53
N LEU A 116 16.53 14.19 19.82
CA LEU A 116 16.48 12.80 20.31
C LEU A 116 15.09 12.16 20.14
N HIS A 117 14.02 12.96 20.11
CA HIS A 117 12.67 12.45 19.95
C HIS A 117 12.46 11.91 18.53
N SER A 118 12.85 12.69 17.53
CA SER A 118 12.82 12.28 16.12
C SER A 118 13.79 11.13 15.87
N MET A 119 14.96 11.10 16.51
CA MET A 119 15.89 9.96 16.42
C MET A 119 15.24 8.64 16.86
N ARG A 120 14.48 8.64 17.97
CA ARG A 120 13.67 7.47 18.36
C ARG A 120 12.61 7.17 17.30
N GLY A 121 11.96 8.20 16.76
CA GLY A 121 11.01 8.05 15.64
C GLY A 121 11.62 7.33 14.43
N LEU A 122 12.85 7.67 14.05
CA LEU A 122 13.60 7.02 12.98
C LEU A 122 13.78 5.54 13.26
N GLN A 123 14.30 5.19 14.44
CA GLN A 123 14.54 3.81 14.85
C GLN A 123 13.26 2.96 14.78
N LEU A 124 12.11 3.53 15.17
CA LEU A 124 10.81 2.85 15.06
C LEU A 124 10.37 2.65 13.61
N ILE A 125 10.60 3.63 12.72
CA ILE A 125 10.29 3.50 11.29
C ILE A 125 11.16 2.42 10.66
N GLU A 126 12.48 2.44 10.89
CA GLU A 126 13.40 1.43 10.35
C GLU A 126 13.08 0.04 10.89
N SER A 127 12.68 -0.08 12.16
CA SER A 127 12.21 -1.34 12.73
C SER A 127 11.00 -1.90 11.98
N LYS A 128 10.05 -1.04 11.56
CA LYS A 128 8.92 -1.46 10.72
C LYS A 128 9.37 -1.90 9.33
N ILE A 129 10.30 -1.15 8.71
CA ILE A 129 10.89 -1.50 7.42
C ILE A 129 11.49 -2.91 7.49
N ARG A 130 12.39 -3.16 8.46
CA ARG A 130 13.03 -4.47 8.64
C ARG A 130 12.01 -5.60 8.82
N ARG A 131 10.92 -5.37 9.55
CA ARG A 131 9.84 -6.35 9.73
C ARG A 131 9.09 -6.65 8.43
N LEU A 132 8.73 -5.62 7.65
CA LEU A 132 8.06 -5.80 6.36
C LEU A 132 8.97 -6.49 5.35
N VAL A 133 10.24 -6.12 5.31
CA VAL A 133 11.24 -6.76 4.43
C VAL A 133 11.35 -8.25 4.73
N LYS A 134 11.45 -8.63 6.01
CA LYS A 134 11.45 -10.05 6.41
C LYS A 134 10.19 -10.78 5.94
N TYR A 135 9.03 -10.13 6.04
CA TYR A 135 7.75 -10.69 5.56
C TYR A 135 7.74 -10.87 4.04
N TYR A 136 8.09 -9.83 3.27
CA TYR A 136 8.04 -9.86 1.81
C TYR A 136 9.08 -10.79 1.18
N LYS A 137 10.27 -10.91 1.78
CA LYS A 137 11.25 -11.95 1.40
C LYS A 137 10.66 -13.35 1.54
N ARG A 138 10.00 -13.65 2.66
CA ARG A 138 9.35 -14.95 2.89
C ARG A 138 8.20 -15.21 1.92
N LYS A 139 7.49 -14.17 1.49
CA LYS A 139 6.40 -14.27 0.50
C LYS A 139 6.88 -14.25 -0.96
N GLY A 140 8.18 -14.09 -1.22
CA GLY A 140 8.72 -14.04 -2.58
C GLY A 140 8.42 -12.74 -3.33
N LYS A 141 7.92 -11.69 -2.66
CA LYS A 141 7.70 -10.37 -3.28
C LYS A 141 8.96 -9.51 -3.33
N LEU A 142 10.00 -9.88 -2.59
CA LEU A 142 11.31 -9.23 -2.63
C LEU A 142 12.39 -10.31 -2.77
N PRO A 143 13.51 -9.99 -3.45
CA PRO A 143 14.59 -10.95 -3.61
C PRO A 143 15.28 -11.23 -2.26
N LYS A 144 15.83 -12.44 -2.10
CA LYS A 144 16.38 -12.92 -0.81
C LYS A 144 17.54 -12.05 -0.31
N ASN A 145 18.33 -11.50 -1.22
CA ASN A 145 19.47 -10.61 -0.95
C ASN A 145 19.06 -9.14 -0.67
N TRP A 146 17.79 -8.76 -0.85
CA TRP A 146 17.37 -7.36 -0.68
C TRP A 146 17.69 -6.83 0.72
N ARG A 147 18.36 -5.69 0.86
CA ARG A 147 18.68 -5.10 2.17
C ARG A 147 18.31 -3.62 2.16
N TYR A 148 17.72 -3.17 3.27
CA TYR A 148 17.50 -1.76 3.50
C TYR A 148 18.81 -1.10 3.90
N ASP A 149 19.24 -0.14 3.08
CA ASP A 149 20.37 0.75 3.35
C ASP A 149 19.88 2.20 3.15
N PRO A 150 20.07 3.10 4.14
CA PRO A 150 19.69 4.50 4.03
C PRO A 150 20.21 5.23 2.78
N GLU A 151 21.42 4.92 2.33
CA GLU A 151 22.00 5.60 1.17
C GLU A 151 21.34 5.15 -0.14
N THR A 152 21.11 3.85 -0.31
CA THR A 152 20.36 3.32 -1.47
C THR A 152 18.90 3.75 -1.43
N ALA A 153 18.32 3.88 -0.23
CA ALA A 153 16.96 4.37 -0.04
C ALA A 153 16.77 5.81 -0.53
N LYS A 154 17.78 6.68 -0.44
CA LYS A 154 17.71 8.05 -0.98
C LYS A 154 17.49 8.02 -2.50
N LEU A 155 18.12 7.09 -3.21
CA LEU A 155 17.99 6.95 -4.66
C LEU A 155 16.62 6.41 -5.08
N LEU A 156 16.08 5.44 -4.34
CA LEU A 156 14.77 4.84 -4.63
C LEU A 156 13.61 5.83 -4.52
N VAL A 157 13.74 6.81 -3.63
CA VAL A 157 12.68 7.76 -3.27
C VAL A 157 12.65 9.00 -4.14
N ARG A 158 13.73 9.25 -4.89
CA ARG A 158 13.86 10.41 -5.76
C ARG A 158 12.85 10.37 -6.90
#